data_AF-A0A846NL23-F1
#
_entry.id   AF-A0A846NL23-F1
#
_cell.length_a   1.000
_cell.length_b   1.000
_cell.length_c   1.000
_cell.angle_alpha   90.00
_cell.angle_beta   90.00
_cell.angle_gamma   90.00
#
_symmetry.space_group_name_H-M   'P 1'
#
loop_
_entity.id
_entity.type
_entity.pdbx_description
1 polymer ?
#
loop_
_entity_poly.entity_id
_entity_poly.type
_entity_poly.pdbx_seq_one_letter_code
_entity_poly.pdbx_strand_id
1 'polypeptide(L)' 'MSFTEVFVSLGLLGVFISSLIGHFSIVVKDIIFVPLFLYMTQFQDPIPLGLAGGIGGGLGELSTYLIGRGMGRFTLNEE' A
#
# COMPACT_ATOMS: atom_id res chain seq x y z
N MET A 1 18.32 -6.62 -10.40
CA MET A 1 16.90 -6.90 -10.14
C MET A 1 16.26 -5.60 -9.70
N SER A 2 15.34 -5.06 -10.49
CA SER A 2 14.62 -3.82 -10.16
C SER A 2 13.57 -4.10 -9.08
N PHE A 3 13.24 -3.10 -8.24
CA PHE A 3 12.23 -3.25 -7.18
C PHE A 3 10.88 -3.74 -7.74
N THR A 4 10.50 -3.27 -8.93
CA THR A 4 9.26 -3.69 -9.59
C THR A 4 9.27 -5.19 -9.93
N GLU A 5 10.41 -5.74 -10.36
CA GLU A 5 10.54 -7.17 -10.69
C GLU A 5 10.34 -8.06 -9.47
N VAL A 6 10.80 -7.60 -8.29
CA VAL A 6 10.59 -8.32 -7.03
C VAL A 6 9.11 -8.41 -6.72
N PHE A 7 8.36 -7.30 -6.78
CA PHE A 7 6.92 -7.34 -6.51
C PHE A 7 6.13 -8.13 -7.56
N VAL A 8 6.53 -8.05 -8.84
CA VAL A 8 5.90 -8.86 -9.90
C VAL A 8 6.10 -10.35 -9.65
N SER A 9 7.29 -10.78 -9.19
CA SER A 9 7.56 -12.18 -8.86
C SER A 9 6.69 -12.73 -7.72
N LEU A 10 6.16 -11.84 -6.87
CA LEU A 10 5.28 -12.16 -5.75
C LEU A 10 3.78 -12.15 -6.15
N GLY A 11 3.44 -11.75 -7.37
CA GLY A 11 2.06 -11.71 -7.88
C GLY A 11 1.12 -10.87 -7.01
N LEU A 12 -0.03 -11.43 -6.62
CA LEU A 12 -1.02 -10.77 -5.77
C LEU A 12 -0.46 -10.32 -4.42
N LEU A 13 0.49 -11.08 -3.85
CA LEU A 13 1.13 -10.72 -2.59
C LEU A 13 2.04 -9.50 -2.77
N GLY A 14 2.69 -9.38 -3.93
CA GLY A 14 3.44 -8.19 -4.30
C GLY A 14 2.57 -6.94 -4.40
N VAL A 15 1.37 -7.08 -4.99
CA VAL A 15 0.37 -5.99 -5.06
C VAL A 15 -0.17 -5.62 -3.68
N PHE A 16 -0.41 -6.60 -2.81
CA PHE A 16 -0.82 -6.35 -1.43
C PHE A 16 0.24 -5.57 -0.65
N ILE A 17 1.50 -6.01 -0.69
CA ILE A 17 2.60 -5.34 0.03
C ILE A 17 2.86 -3.95 -0.54
N SER A 18 2.87 -3.81 -1.87
CA SER A 18 3.07 -2.50 -2.50
C SER A 18 1.94 -1.54 -2.17
N SER A 19 0.69 -2.02 -2.10
CA SER A 19 -0.46 -1.21 -1.69
C SER A 19 -0.37 -0.81 -0.22
N LEU A 20 -0.04 -1.76 0.66
CA LEU A 20 0.12 -1.53 2.09
C LEU A 20 1.17 -0.45 2.36
N ILE A 21 2.35 -0.57 1.77
CA ILE A 21 3.45 0.39 1.93
C ILE A 21 3.14 1.70 1.21
N GLY A 22 2.56 1.62 0.00
CA GLY A 22 2.17 2.77 -0.80
C GLY A 22 1.22 3.70 -0.06
N HIS A 23 0.28 3.18 0.71
CA HIS A 23 -0.69 3.98 1.44
C HIS A 23 -0.17 4.58 2.77
N PHE A 24 1.11 4.39 3.12
CA PHE A 24 1.74 5.18 4.19
C PHE A 24 2.05 6.62 3.77
N SER A 25 2.18 6.89 2.47
CA SER A 25 2.49 8.21 1.95
C SER A 25 1.90 8.40 0.57
N ILE A 26 1.27 9.54 0.34
CA ILE A 26 0.67 9.92 -0.95
C ILE A 26 1.70 9.75 -2.08
N VAL A 27 2.95 10.15 -1.86
CA VAL A 27 4.03 10.08 -2.86
C VAL A 27 4.43 8.63 -3.16
N VAL A 28 4.50 7.78 -2.14
CA VAL A 28 4.93 6.38 -2.29
C VAL A 28 3.89 5.56 -3.04
N LYS A 29 2.59 5.85 -2.82
CA LYS A 29 1.47 5.24 -3.57
C LYS A 29 1.66 5.40 -5.08
N ASP A 30 1.90 6.64 -5.54
CA ASP A 30 1.96 6.94 -6.97
C ASP A 30 3.25 6.44 -7.64
N ILE A 31 4.34 6.29 -6.88
CA ILE A 31 5.61 5.77 -7.39
C ILE A 31 5.64 4.23 -7.44
N ILE A 32 5.06 3.56 -6.44
CA ILE A 32 5.23 2.11 -6.25
C ILE A 32 3.95 1.33 -6.56
N PHE A 33 2.82 1.69 -5.92
CA PHE A 33 1.59 0.90 -6.02
C PHE A 33 0.88 1.08 -7.36
N VAL A 34 0.61 2.33 -7.78
CA VAL A 34 -0.17 2.62 -9.00
C VAL A 34 0.43 1.99 -10.27
N PRO A 35 1.73 2.17 -10.59
CA PRO A 35 2.30 1.57 -11.80
C PRO A 35 2.33 0.03 -11.74
N LEU A 36 2.60 -0.55 -10.56
CA LEU A 36 2.57 -2.01 -10.39
C LEU A 36 1.15 -2.57 -10.54
N PHE A 37 0.16 -1.92 -9.94
CA PHE A 37 -1.24 -2.33 -10.01
C PHE A 37 -1.72 -2.31 -11.46
N LEU A 38 -1.46 -1.22 -12.19
CA LEU A 38 -1.80 -1.11 -13.61
C LEU A 38 -1.10 -2.16 -14.45
N TYR A 39 0.19 -2.42 -14.23
CA TYR A 39 0.91 -3.50 -14.92
C TYR A 39 0.29 -4.87 -14.66
N MET A 40 -0.09 -5.17 -13.41
CA MET A 40 -0.66 -6.46 -13.03
C MET A 40 -2.08 -6.70 -13.57
N THR A 41 -2.82 -5.65 -13.95
CA THR A 41 -4.14 -5.81 -14.62
C THR A 41 -4.06 -6.59 -15.94
N GLN A 42 -2.88 -6.63 -16.58
CA GLN A 42 -2.68 -7.37 -17.82
C GLN A 42 -2.53 -8.88 -17.61
N PHE A 43 -2.23 -9.32 -16.38
CA PHE A 43 -1.82 -10.69 -16.09
C PHE A 43 -2.64 -11.38 -14.99
N GLN A 44 -3.48 -10.65 -14.25
CA GLN A 44 -4.24 -11.15 -13.11
C GLN A 44 -5.73 -10.82 -13.24
N ASP A 45 -6.59 -11.69 -12.69
CA ASP A 45 -8.02 -11.42 -12.64
C ASP A 45 -8.34 -10.15 -11.84
N PRO A 46 -9.28 -9.32 -12.29
CA PRO A 46 -9.55 -8.01 -11.69
C PRO A 46 -10.07 -8.10 -10.25
N ILE A 47 -10.79 -9.17 -9.91
CA ILE A 47 -11.37 -9.36 -8.57
C ILE A 47 -10.28 -9.59 -7.51
N PRO A 48 -9.45 -10.65 -7.57
CA PRO A 48 -8.42 -10.88 -6.57
C PRO A 48 -7.37 -9.76 -6.57
N LEU A 49 -7.08 -9.16 -7.73
CA LEU A 49 -6.18 -8.02 -7.84
C LEU A 49 -6.71 -6.80 -7.08
N GLY A 50 -7.98 -6.46 -7.29
CA GLY A 50 -8.66 -5.38 -6.58
C GLY A 50 -8.78 -5.64 -5.07
N LEU A 51 -9.05 -6.89 -4.66
CA LEU A 51 -9.09 -7.26 -3.25
C LEU A 51 -7.72 -7.12 -2.58
N ALA A 52 -6.66 -7.64 -3.20
CA ALA A 52 -5.30 -7.52 -2.67
C ALA A 52 -4.88 -6.05 -2.55
N GLY A 53 -5.13 -5.25 -3.59
CA GLY A 53 -4.86 -3.81 -3.57
C GLY A 53 -5.70 -3.06 -2.53
N GLY A 54 -7.00 -3.33 -2.46
CA GLY A 54 -7.93 -2.64 -1.57
C GLY A 54 -7.71 -2.96 -0.09
N ILE A 55 -7.49 -4.23 0.27
CA ILE A 55 -7.20 -4.62 1.66
C ILE A 55 -5.84 -4.04 2.09
N GLY A 56 -4.82 -4.12 1.23
CA GLY A 56 -3.52 -3.53 1.51
C GLY A 56 -3.62 -2.02 1.74
N GLY A 57 -4.31 -1.30 0.86
CA GLY A 57 -4.48 0.14 0.96
C GLY A 57 -5.24 0.56 2.21
N GLY A 58 -6.37 -0.09 2.49
CA GLY A 58 -7.17 0.18 3.68
C GLY A 58 -6.41 -0.05 4.98
N LEU A 59 -5.57 -1.10 5.05
CA LEU A 59 -4.69 -1.33 6.20
C LEU A 59 -3.58 -0.28 6.31
N GLY A 60 -3.01 0.18 5.20
CA GLY A 60 -1.98 1.22 5.17
C GLY A 60 -2.50 2.57 5.65
N GLU A 61 -3.69 2.97 5.18
CA GLU A 61 -4.36 4.19 5.61
C GLU A 61 -4.75 4.12 7.09
N LEU A 62 -5.31 2.99 7.54
CA LEU A 62 -5.68 2.77 8.93
C LEU A 62 -4.45 2.83 9.85
N SER A 63 -3.33 2.22 9.44
CA SER A 63 -2.07 2.27 10.18
C SER A 63 -1.56 3.71 10.31
N THR A 64 -1.54 4.45 9.20
CA THR A 64 -1.14 5.87 9.17
C THR A 64 -2.03 6.73 10.06
N TYR A 65 -3.35 6.51 10.00
CA TYR A 65 -4.31 7.18 10.86
C TYR A 65 -4.05 6.92 12.35
N LEU A 66 -3.82 5.66 12.73
CA LEU A 66 -3.53 5.30 14.12
C LEU A 66 -2.22 5.92 14.61
N ILE A 67 -1.18 5.94 13.76
CA ILE A 67 0.09 6.59 14.07
C ILE A 67 -0.11 8.10 14.29
N GLY A 68 -0.77 8.79 13.35
CA GLY A 68 -1.03 10.23 13.47
C GLY A 68 -1.89 10.59 14.68
N ARG A 69 -2.94 9.80 14.94
CA ARG A 69 -3.80 9.96 16.13
C ARG A 69 -3.02 9.71 17.43
N GLY A 70 -2.14 8.70 17.43
CA GLY A 70 -1.27 8.38 18.56
C GLY A 70 -0.33 9.54 18.90
N MET A 71 0.35 10.10 17.90
CA MET A 71 1.24 11.26 18.07
C MET A 71 0.50 12.47 18.64
N GLY A 72 -0.71 12.79 18.13
CA GLY A 72 -1.52 13.89 18.66
C GLY A 72 -1.90 13.72 20.13
N ARG A 73 -2.12 12.49 20.61
CA ARG A 73 -2.38 12.21 22.03
C ARG A 73 -1.15 12.35 22.92
N PHE A 74 0.05 12.08 22.39
CA PHE A 74 1.29 12.29 23.13
C PHE A 74 1.53 13.79 23.35
N THR A 75 1.40 14.60 22.30
CA THR A 75 1.65 16.05 22.39
C THR A 75 0.66 16.77 23.31
N LEU A 76 -0.61 16.36 23.34
CA LEU A 76 -1.64 16.97 24.22
C LEU A 76 -1.51 16.59 25.70
N ASN A 77 -0.73 15.56 26.05
CA ASN A 77 -0.47 15.19 27.44
C ASN A 77 0.78 15.87 28.02
N GLU A 78 1.53 16.61 27.19
CA GLU A 78 2.72 17.37 27.58
C GLU A 78 2.41 18.85 27.91
N GLU A 79 1.16 19.29 27.69
CA GLU A 79 0.63 20.63 28.05
C GLU A 79 -0.27 20.56 29.30
#